data_AF-A0A6C0HPD1-F1
#
_entry.id   AF-A0A6C0HPD1-F1
#
_cell.length_a   1.000
_cell.length_b   1.000
_cell.length_c   1.000
_cell.angle_alpha   90.00
_cell.angle_beta   90.00
_cell.angle_gamma   90.00
#
_symmetry.space_group_name_H-M   'P 1'
#
loop_
_entity.id
_entity.type
_entity.pdbx_description
1 polymer ?
#
loop_
_entity_poly.entity_id
_entity_poly.type
_entity_poly.pdbx_seq_one_letter_code
_entity_poly.pdbx_strand_id
1 'polypeptide(L)'
;MVGLEIVIVVLLLIILFIVLTGNIYIVAQPNIQPIPTPMPEPKPKPSQKSDKKIGGCEGTRYGCCPYSEIPKLNEIGSNCPNIM
;
A
#
# COMPACT_ATOMS: atom_id res chain seq x y z
N MET A 1 -65.36 -15.75 -9.73
CA MET A 1 -64.37 -16.81 -9.94
C MET A 1 -63.23 -16.37 -10.86
N VAL A 2 -63.51 -15.66 -11.97
CA VAL A 2 -62.49 -15.14 -12.91
C VAL A 2 -61.44 -14.20 -12.28
N GLY A 3 -61.83 -13.38 -11.29
CA GLY A 3 -60.90 -12.44 -10.64
C GLY A 3 -59.79 -13.11 -9.83
N LEU A 4 -60.07 -14.23 -9.17
CA LEU A 4 -59.06 -14.95 -8.38
C LEU A 4 -58.05 -15.66 -9.28
N GLU A 5 -58.53 -16.29 -10.36
CA GLU A 5 -57.67 -16.91 -11.37
C GLU A 5 -56.72 -15.88 -12.00
N ILE A 6 -57.21 -14.69 -12.32
CA ILE A 6 -56.36 -13.60 -12.84
C ILE A 6 -55.32 -13.18 -11.81
N VAL A 7 -55.70 -13.04 -10.54
CA VAL A 7 -54.75 -12.67 -9.48
C VAL A 7 -53.66 -13.73 -9.31
N ILE A 8 -54.03 -15.01 -9.34
CA ILE A 8 -53.07 -16.12 -9.24
C ILE A 8 -52.12 -16.11 -10.44
N VAL A 9 -52.64 -15.96 -11.66
CA VAL A 9 -51.82 -15.92 -12.88
C VAL A 9 -50.85 -14.73 -12.85
N VAL A 10 -51.31 -13.54 -12.46
CA VAL A 10 -50.47 -12.34 -12.34
C VAL A 10 -49.37 -12.54 -11.28
N LEU A 11 -49.71 -13.13 -10.13
CA LEU A 11 -48.75 -13.38 -9.05
C LEU A 11 -47.68 -14.39 -9.48
N LEU A 12 -48.05 -15.44 -10.22
CA LEU A 12 -47.10 -16.41 -10.77
C LEU A 12 -46.15 -15.78 -11.81
N LEU A 13 -46.67 -14.90 -12.68
CA LEU A 13 -45.84 -14.18 -13.65
C LEU A 13 -44.84 -13.24 -12.96
N ILE A 14 -45.25 -12.55 -11.88
CA ILE A 14 -44.36 -11.68 -11.09
C ILE A 14 -43.25 -12.50 -10.43
N ILE A 15 -43.58 -13.63 -9.78
CA ILE A 15 -42.58 -14.51 -9.15
C ILE A 15 -41.60 -15.05 -10.19
N LEU A 16 -42.10 -15.51 -11.34
CA LEU A 16 -41.25 -16.00 -12.42
C LEU A 16 -40.27 -14.92 -12.91
N PHE A 17 -40.75 -13.68 -13.09
CA PHE A 17 -39.91 -12.56 -13.51
C PHE A 17 -38.82 -12.22 -12.46
N ILE A 18 -39.16 -12.24 -11.17
CA ILE A 18 -38.19 -12.01 -10.08
C ILE A 18 -37.11 -13.10 -10.08
N VAL A 19 -37.49 -14.37 -10.24
CA VAL A 19 -36.53 -15.49 -10.28
C VAL A 19 -35.65 -15.40 -11.53
N LEU A 20 -36.21 -15.10 -12.70
CA LEU A 20 -35.44 -14.96 -13.93
C LEU A 20 -34.45 -13.79 -13.88
N THR A 21 -34.90 -12.61 -13.43
CA THR A 21 -34.03 -11.42 -13.32
C THR A 21 -33.00 -11.56 -12.19
N GLY A 22 -33.36 -12.16 -11.06
CA GLY A 22 -32.46 -12.42 -9.94
C GLY A 22 -31.31 -13.36 -10.31
N ASN A 23 -31.58 -14.42 -11.09
CA ASN A 23 -30.52 -15.33 -11.55
C ASN A 23 -29.56 -14.68 -12.56
N ILE A 24 -30.05 -13.78 -13.41
CA ILE A 24 -29.19 -13.03 -14.36
C ILE A 24 -28.29 -12.03 -13.62
N TYR A 25 -28.80 -11.42 -12.54
CA TYR A 25 -28.05 -10.42 -11.76
C TYR A 25 -26.82 -10.99 -11.03
N ILE A 26 -26.84 -12.27 -10.63
CA ILE A 26 -25.71 -12.92 -9.96
C ILE A 26 -24.54 -13.18 -10.92
N VAL A 27 -24.83 -13.48 -12.20
CA VAL A 27 -23.80 -13.77 -13.22
C VAL A 27 -23.20 -12.49 -13.81
N ALA A 28 -23.97 -11.40 -13.83
CA ALA A 28 -23.56 -10.12 -14.40
C ALA A 28 -22.86 -9.20 -13.40
N GLN A 29 -22.45 -9.69 -12.23
CA GLN A 29 -21.50 -8.92 -11.41
C GLN A 29 -20.25 -8.72 -12.27
N PRO A 30 -19.90 -7.47 -12.67
CA PRO A 30 -18.56 -7.23 -13.14
C PRO A 30 -17.67 -7.76 -12.04
N ASN A 31 -16.73 -8.63 -12.40
CA ASN A 31 -15.69 -9.06 -11.49
C ASN A 31 -14.85 -7.82 -11.19
N ILE A 32 -15.35 -7.00 -10.27
CA ILE A 32 -14.63 -5.92 -9.63
C ILE A 32 -13.70 -6.67 -8.70
N GLN A 33 -12.69 -7.30 -9.30
CA GLN A 33 -11.42 -7.44 -8.62
C GLN A 33 -11.14 -6.03 -8.13
N PRO A 34 -10.96 -5.83 -6.81
CA PRO A 34 -10.39 -4.59 -6.34
C PRO A 34 -9.18 -4.36 -7.23
N ILE A 35 -9.21 -3.30 -8.05
CA ILE A 35 -7.99 -2.84 -8.72
C ILE A 35 -6.99 -2.83 -7.59
N PRO A 36 -5.89 -3.60 -7.67
CA PRO A 36 -4.85 -3.51 -6.68
C PRO A 36 -4.53 -2.04 -6.64
N THR A 37 -4.94 -1.36 -5.56
CA THR A 37 -4.50 0.01 -5.35
C THR A 37 -3.00 -0.08 -5.50
N PRO A 38 -2.38 0.76 -6.34
CA PRO A 38 -0.94 0.81 -6.39
C PRO A 38 -0.51 0.92 -4.94
N MET A 39 0.02 -0.18 -4.40
CA MET A 39 0.52 -0.20 -3.05
C MET A 39 1.46 0.99 -3.04
N PRO A 40 1.31 1.96 -2.11
CA PRO A 40 2.22 3.08 -2.05
C PRO A 40 3.60 2.48 -2.21
N GLU A 41 4.25 2.80 -3.33
CA GLU A 41 5.50 2.15 -3.71
C GLU A 41 6.32 2.16 -2.44
N PRO A 42 6.72 0.99 -1.90
CA PRO A 42 7.39 0.95 -0.62
C PRO A 42 8.53 1.94 -0.73
N LYS A 43 8.40 3.10 -0.07
CA LYS A 43 9.45 4.12 -0.03
C LYS A 43 10.70 3.31 0.21
N PRO A 44 11.69 3.34 -0.70
CA PRO A 44 12.72 2.33 -0.80
C PRO A 44 13.12 1.97 0.61
N LYS A 45 12.65 0.80 1.07
CA LYS A 45 13.00 0.32 2.40
C LYS A 45 14.51 0.30 2.30
N PRO A 46 15.25 1.10 3.10
CA PRO A 46 16.69 1.08 3.04
C PRO A 46 17.05 -0.39 3.10
N SER A 47 17.61 -0.91 2.00
CA SER A 47 17.99 -2.30 1.93
C SER A 47 18.76 -2.54 3.21
N GLN A 48 18.31 -3.48 4.03
CA GLN A 48 19.05 -3.88 5.22
C GLN A 48 20.33 -4.54 4.72
N LYS A 49 21.27 -3.67 4.35
CA LYS A 49 22.67 -3.96 4.19
C LYS A 49 23.17 -4.06 5.61
N SER A 50 22.98 -5.25 6.18
CA SER A 50 23.77 -5.78 7.28
C SER A 50 24.06 -4.77 8.39
N ASP A 51 23.06 -4.17 9.04
CA ASP A 51 23.26 -3.25 10.18
C ASP A 51 24.59 -2.48 10.17
N LYS A 52 24.97 -1.89 9.02
CA LYS A 52 26.09 -0.97 9.03
C LYS A 52 25.49 0.23 9.70
N LYS A 53 25.73 0.41 11.01
CA LYS A 53 25.36 1.62 11.74
C LYS A 53 25.65 2.80 10.82
N ILE A 54 24.61 3.37 10.21
CA ILE A 54 24.76 4.62 9.45
C ILE A 54 24.75 5.69 10.54
N GLY A 55 25.90 5.84 11.18
CA GLY A 55 26.12 6.70 12.32
C GLY A 55 27.60 6.69 12.67
N GLY A 56 28.12 7.84 13.12
CA GLY A 56 29.57 8.06 13.24
C GLY A 56 30.19 8.48 11.90
N CYS A 57 31.51 8.48 11.83
CA CYS A 57 32.26 9.04 10.71
C CYS A 57 32.05 8.34 9.37
N GLU A 58 31.77 7.04 9.39
CA GLU A 58 31.55 6.27 8.15
C GLU A 58 30.29 6.70 7.39
N GLY A 59 29.38 7.43 8.05
CA GLY A 59 28.19 8.00 7.45
C GLY A 59 28.34 9.45 7.01
N THR A 60 29.49 10.10 7.23
CA THR A 60 29.69 11.52 6.92
C THR A 60 30.56 11.71 5.67
N ARG A 61 30.34 12.82 4.96
CA ARG A 61 31.04 13.13 3.70
C ARG A 61 32.57 13.21 3.86
N TYR A 62 33.04 13.64 5.03
CA TYR A 62 34.45 13.98 5.27
C TYR A 62 35.13 13.02 6.26
N GLY A 63 34.44 12.01 6.78
CA GLY A 63 34.97 11.07 7.75
C GLY A 63 35.17 11.68 9.15
N CYS A 64 36.12 11.10 9.88
CA CYS A 64 36.44 11.47 11.27
C CYS A 64 37.46 12.61 11.36
N CYS A 65 37.42 13.32 12.48
CA CYS A 65 38.55 14.09 12.98
C CYS A 65 39.75 13.16 13.26
N PRO A 66 41.00 13.66 13.15
CA PRO A 66 42.18 12.88 13.50
C PRO A 66 42.06 12.33 14.93
N TYR A 67 42.32 11.03 15.09
CA TYR A 67 42.35 10.33 16.39
C TYR A 67 41.05 10.41 17.22
N SER A 68 39.92 10.70 16.58
CA SER A 68 38.63 10.87 17.27
C SER A 68 37.49 10.31 16.42
N GLU A 69 36.40 9.89 17.07
CA GLU A 69 35.16 9.47 16.38
C GLU A 69 34.23 10.65 16.07
N ILE A 70 34.68 11.89 16.32
CA ILE A 70 33.93 13.10 15.99
C ILE A 70 33.90 13.25 14.46
N PRO A 71 32.73 13.35 13.83
CA PRO A 71 32.65 13.56 12.38
C PRO A 71 33.10 14.98 12.00
N LYS A 72 33.89 15.10 10.94
CA LYS A 72 34.30 16.38 10.37
C LYS A 72 33.10 17.15 9.81
N LEU A 73 33.03 18.44 10.14
CA LEU A 73 32.02 19.38 9.63
C LEU A 73 32.25 19.73 8.15
N ASN A 74 33.51 19.86 7.75
CA ASN A 74 33.97 20.19 6.41
C ASN A 74 35.28 19.42 6.13
N GLU A 75 35.78 19.46 4.88
CA GLU A 75 36.99 18.74 4.47
C GLU A 75 38.20 19.03 5.38
N ILE A 76 38.34 20.29 5.80
CA ILE A 76 39.41 20.75 6.70
C ILE A 76 39.18 20.38 8.18
N GLY A 77 37.96 19.97 8.57
CA GLY A 77 37.64 19.58 9.94
C GLY A 77 37.62 20.76 10.94
N SER A 78 36.93 21.86 10.61
CA SER A 78 36.90 23.07 11.47
C SER A 78 36.27 22.87 12.85
N ASN A 79 35.62 21.74 13.11
CA ASN A 79 35.09 21.34 14.41
C ASN A 79 35.99 20.33 15.15
N CYS A 80 37.12 19.94 14.56
CA CYS A 80 38.00 18.94 15.16
C CYS A 80 38.76 19.54 16.33
N PRO A 81 38.83 18.82 17.46
CA PRO A 81 39.70 19.23 18.55
C PRO A 81 41.14 19.20 18.05
N ASN A 82 41.89 20.28 18.29
CA ASN A 82 43.33 20.29 18.10
C ASN A 82 43.95 19.41 19.19
N ILE A 83 43.98 18.10 18.94
CA ILE A 83 44.74 17.19 19.77
C ILE A 83 46.11 17.05 19.12
N MET A 84 47.09 17.72 19.74
CA MET A 84 48.50 17.68 19.38
C MET A 84 49.08 16.29 19.59
#